data_AF-A0A8T3M1D7-F1
#
_entry.id   AF-A0A8T3M1D7-F1
#
_cell.length_a   1.000
_cell.length_b   1.000
_cell.length_c   1.000
_cell.angle_alpha   90.00
_cell.angle_beta   90.00
_cell.angle_gamma   90.00
#
_symmetry.space_group_name_H-M   'P 1'
#
loop_
_entity.id
_entity.type
_entity.pdbx_description
1 polymer ?
#
loop_
_entity_poly.entity_id
_entity_poly.type
_entity_poly.pdbx_seq_one_letter_code
_entity_poly.pdbx_strand_id
1 'polypeptide(L)'
;EVPLRTAIWLTLGVAGSTYGWVAASGNLWFYPEVLGTSLALAGLYLAVGRRWPLAAGILLGLAAGSRLPSGMLLPLLVYLYWPGRTTIAKLVIGLALVAIPVALYNIVRFGSPFEFGYGLIESFWHPGQSVTAEPYFRDGVVSLSYIPRSIAAMLLQGYEVRLDFPWVAYPVSGVGIALSAPTLLLALRAPLGRLTAVAWLTFVLIMLPNWAHGSWGFWQFGYRFIVDATGPLLLLISLAYRNRDPDWLLRFTATFGIAATLYAWAAELWWNFRAVPPAVLP
;
A
#
# COMPACT_ATOMS: atom_id res chain seq x y z
N GLU A 1 17.24 -1.17 -19.77
CA GLU A 1 15.82 -1.25 -19.42
C GLU A 1 15.58 -2.56 -18.67
N VAL A 2 14.36 -2.85 -18.22
CA VAL A 2 14.04 -4.16 -17.63
C VAL A 2 13.59 -5.09 -18.78
N PRO A 3 14.22 -6.27 -18.97
CA PRO A 3 13.79 -7.21 -20.02
C PRO A 3 12.32 -7.61 -19.85
N LEU A 4 11.59 -7.86 -20.95
CA LEU A 4 10.17 -8.22 -20.91
C LEU A 4 9.88 -9.41 -19.97
N ARG A 5 10.74 -10.44 -20.01
CA ARG A 5 10.62 -11.62 -19.13
C ARG A 5 10.67 -11.21 -17.66
N THR A 6 11.61 -10.36 -17.29
CA THR A 6 11.72 -9.82 -15.93
C THR A 6 10.49 -8.98 -15.59
N ALA A 7 10.01 -8.14 -16.51
CA ALA A 7 8.83 -7.32 -16.30
C ALA A 7 7.59 -8.17 -15.98
N ILE A 8 7.37 -9.27 -16.72
CA ILE A 8 6.30 -10.24 -16.46
C ILE A 8 6.41 -10.80 -15.04
N TRP A 9 7.59 -11.27 -14.63
CA TRP A 9 7.78 -11.80 -13.29
C TRP A 9 7.59 -10.76 -12.18
N LEU A 10 7.96 -9.50 -12.42
CA LEU A 10 7.70 -8.41 -11.48
C LEU A 10 6.20 -8.11 -11.37
N THR A 11 5.48 -8.06 -12.48
CA THR A 11 4.02 -7.91 -12.49
C THR A 11 3.34 -9.05 -11.74
N LEU A 12 3.76 -10.30 -12.01
CA LEU A 12 3.30 -11.48 -11.28
C LEU A 12 3.60 -11.40 -9.79
N GLY A 13 4.79 -10.92 -9.40
CA GLY A 13 5.15 -10.75 -8.00
C GLY A 13 4.38 -9.65 -7.28
N VAL A 14 3.91 -8.61 -7.98
CA VAL A 14 2.98 -7.60 -7.44
C VAL A 14 1.57 -8.17 -7.33
N ALA A 15 1.10 -8.90 -8.33
CA ALA A 15 -0.18 -9.59 -8.29
C ALA A 15 -0.23 -10.67 -7.18
N GLY A 16 0.89 -11.35 -6.93
CA GLY A 16 1.08 -12.27 -5.81
C GLY A 16 1.53 -11.59 -4.51
N SER A 17 1.19 -10.32 -4.31
CA SER A 17 1.45 -9.62 -3.06
C SER A 17 0.16 -9.25 -2.36
N THR A 18 0.27 -8.61 -1.19
CA THR A 18 -0.85 -7.97 -0.51
C THR A 18 -1.67 -7.06 -1.44
N TYR A 19 -1.05 -6.36 -2.40
CA TYR A 19 -1.79 -5.52 -3.35
C TYR A 19 -2.78 -6.33 -4.18
N GLY A 20 -2.34 -7.49 -4.70
CA GLY A 20 -3.23 -8.38 -5.44
C GLY A 20 -4.38 -8.81 -4.55
N TRP A 21 -4.10 -9.26 -3.32
CA TRP A 21 -5.13 -9.70 -2.41
C TRP A 21 -6.21 -8.64 -2.17
N VAL A 22 -5.78 -7.43 -1.78
CA VAL A 22 -6.62 -6.25 -1.56
C VAL A 22 -7.45 -5.91 -2.82
N ALA A 23 -6.87 -6.02 -4.01
CA ALA A 23 -7.54 -5.73 -5.27
C ALA A 23 -8.68 -6.71 -5.59
N ALA A 24 -8.57 -7.97 -5.20
CA ALA A 24 -9.64 -8.95 -5.45
C ALA A 24 -10.68 -9.04 -4.33
N SER A 25 -10.30 -8.79 -3.07
CA SER A 25 -11.24 -8.84 -1.94
C SER A 25 -12.28 -7.70 -1.99
N GLY A 26 -11.97 -6.60 -2.68
CA GLY A 26 -12.98 -5.66 -3.22
C GLY A 26 -13.87 -4.92 -2.20
N ASN A 27 -13.51 -4.89 -0.92
CA ASN A 27 -14.33 -4.22 0.09
C ASN A 27 -14.13 -2.69 0.10
N LEU A 28 -15.04 -1.97 0.78
CA LEU A 28 -15.04 -0.50 0.87
C LEU A 28 -13.75 0.08 1.49
N TRP A 29 -13.04 -0.68 2.34
CA TRP A 29 -11.78 -0.27 2.96
C TRP A 29 -10.58 -0.41 2.03
N PHE A 30 -10.69 -1.30 1.04
CA PHE A 30 -9.64 -1.67 0.09
C PHE A 30 -9.72 -0.84 -1.19
N TYR A 31 -10.92 -0.41 -1.59
CA TYR A 31 -11.10 0.39 -2.79
C TYR A 31 -10.23 1.67 -2.85
N PRO A 32 -10.16 2.51 -1.79
CA PRO A 32 -9.29 3.70 -1.81
C PRO A 32 -7.81 3.35 -1.92
N GLU A 33 -7.41 2.19 -1.39
CA GLU A 33 -6.02 1.73 -1.39
C GLU A 33 -5.56 1.24 -2.76
N VAL A 34 -6.40 0.45 -3.44
CA VAL A 34 -6.13 0.00 -4.81
C VAL A 34 -6.12 1.19 -5.76
N LEU A 35 -7.10 2.09 -5.66
CA LEU A 35 -7.19 3.28 -6.50
C LEU A 35 -6.00 4.23 -6.26
N GLY A 36 -5.73 4.54 -5.00
CA GLY A 36 -4.62 5.43 -4.62
C GLY A 36 -3.27 4.92 -5.10
N THR A 37 -3.00 3.63 -4.89
CA THR A 37 -1.75 3.00 -5.32
C THR A 37 -1.63 2.97 -6.85
N SER A 38 -2.72 2.67 -7.56
CA SER A 38 -2.72 2.63 -9.03
C SER A 38 -2.45 4.01 -9.63
N LEU A 39 -3.05 5.06 -9.06
CA LEU A 39 -2.80 6.46 -9.44
C LEU A 39 -1.37 6.89 -9.13
N ALA A 40 -0.83 6.53 -7.97
CA ALA A 40 0.54 6.79 -7.58
C ALA A 40 1.56 6.12 -8.54
N LEU A 41 1.30 4.86 -8.92
CA LEU A 41 2.09 4.13 -9.90
C LEU A 41 2.03 4.78 -11.30
N ALA A 42 0.86 5.22 -11.74
CA ALA A 42 0.70 5.95 -13.00
C ALA A 42 1.49 7.28 -13.00
N GLY A 43 1.44 8.04 -11.90
CA GLY A 43 2.23 9.25 -11.73
C GLY A 43 3.74 8.97 -11.73
N LEU A 44 4.18 7.91 -11.05
CA LEU A 44 5.58 7.46 -11.04
C LEU A 44 6.05 7.05 -12.44
N TYR A 45 5.22 6.33 -13.20
CA TYR A 45 5.52 5.92 -14.57
C TYR A 45 5.78 7.14 -15.48
N LEU A 46 4.93 8.17 -15.40
CA LEU A 46 5.14 9.43 -16.13
C LEU A 46 6.45 10.12 -15.71
N ALA A 47 6.77 10.12 -14.42
CA ALA A 47 7.98 10.74 -13.89
C ALA A 47 9.27 10.00 -14.29
N VAL A 48 9.27 8.67 -14.29
CA VAL A 48 10.39 7.85 -14.77
C VAL A 48 10.67 8.14 -16.24
N GLY A 49 9.62 8.28 -17.06
CA GLY A 49 9.75 8.71 -18.45
C GLY A 49 10.07 10.20 -18.62
N ARG A 50 10.09 10.99 -17.54
CA ARG A 50 10.21 12.46 -17.52
C ARG A 50 9.17 13.16 -18.39
N ARG A 51 7.97 12.57 -18.52
CA ARG A 51 6.87 13.06 -19.36
C ARG A 51 5.75 13.63 -18.51
N TRP A 52 5.00 14.58 -19.09
CA TRP A 52 3.73 15.12 -18.58
C TRP A 52 3.69 15.42 -17.06
N PRO A 53 4.58 16.30 -16.55
CA PRO A 53 4.67 16.58 -15.12
C PRO A 53 3.35 17.08 -14.52
N LEU A 54 2.55 17.85 -15.26
CA LEU A 54 1.23 18.30 -14.80
C LEU A 54 0.29 17.12 -14.52
N ALA A 55 0.23 16.16 -15.45
CA ALA A 55 -0.59 14.96 -15.28
C ALA A 55 -0.07 14.08 -14.13
N ALA A 56 1.25 13.94 -14.00
CA ALA A 56 1.86 13.24 -12.85
C ALA A 56 1.47 13.89 -11.51
N GLY A 57 1.40 15.23 -11.48
CA GLY A 57 0.93 15.98 -10.31
C GLY A 57 -0.53 15.72 -9.99
N ILE A 58 -1.42 15.77 -10.99
CA ILE A 58 -2.85 15.49 -10.83
C ILE A 58 -3.05 14.06 -10.31
N LEU A 59 -2.36 13.08 -10.89
CA LEU A 59 -2.41 11.68 -10.46
C LEU A 59 -1.93 11.51 -9.01
N LEU A 60 -0.85 12.18 -8.62
CA LEU A 60 -0.37 12.18 -7.23
C LEU A 60 -1.40 12.81 -6.28
N GLY A 61 -2.06 13.90 -6.69
CA GLY A 61 -3.10 14.53 -5.89
C GLY A 61 -4.33 13.65 -5.70
N LEU A 62 -4.77 12.95 -6.76
CA LEU A 62 -5.84 11.97 -6.67
C LEU A 62 -5.44 10.77 -5.81
N ALA A 63 -4.19 10.32 -5.90
CA ALA A 63 -3.64 9.29 -5.05
C ALA A 63 -3.66 9.70 -3.57
N ALA A 64 -3.19 10.91 -3.26
CA ALA A 64 -3.22 11.47 -1.91
C ALA A 64 -4.64 11.66 -1.37
N GLY A 65 -5.58 12.07 -2.23
CA GLY A 65 -7.00 12.19 -1.88
C GLY A 65 -7.67 10.85 -1.59
N SER A 66 -7.19 9.76 -2.22
CA SER A 66 -7.64 8.40 -1.92
C SER A 66 -6.97 7.85 -0.66
N ARG A 67 -5.67 8.09 -0.52
CA ARG A 67 -4.83 7.68 0.60
C ARG A 67 -3.72 8.69 0.86
N LEU A 68 -3.84 9.41 1.98
CA LEU A 68 -2.91 10.48 2.34
C LEU A 68 -1.42 10.07 2.28
N PRO A 69 -0.99 8.88 2.76
CA PRO A 69 0.40 8.46 2.69
C PRO A 69 0.96 8.39 1.26
N SER A 70 0.12 8.03 0.27
CA SER A 70 0.54 7.96 -1.14
C SER A 70 1.02 9.30 -1.69
N GLY A 71 0.56 10.43 -1.12
CA GLY A 71 1.05 11.77 -1.46
C GLY A 71 2.54 11.97 -1.16
N MET A 72 3.10 11.21 -0.22
CA MET A 72 4.52 11.28 0.16
C MET A 72 5.45 10.67 -0.90
N LEU A 73 4.93 10.21 -2.04
CA LEU A 73 5.69 9.92 -3.25
C LEU A 73 6.33 11.17 -3.89
N LEU A 74 5.86 12.38 -3.54
CA LEU A 74 6.31 13.65 -4.10
C LEU A 74 7.85 13.83 -4.18
N PRO A 75 8.65 13.54 -3.14
CA PRO A 75 10.10 13.76 -3.21
C PRO A 75 10.77 12.95 -4.31
N LEU A 76 10.32 11.72 -4.55
CA LEU A 76 10.80 10.87 -5.63
C LEU A 76 10.43 11.45 -7.01
N LEU A 77 9.18 11.93 -7.17
CA LEU A 77 8.77 12.55 -8.43
C LEU A 77 9.56 13.84 -8.71
N VAL A 78 9.75 14.68 -7.69
CA VAL A 78 10.57 15.90 -7.79
C VAL A 78 12.00 15.56 -8.20
N TYR A 79 12.60 14.54 -7.59
CA TYR A 79 13.93 14.07 -7.96
C TYR A 79 14.00 13.60 -9.42
N LEU A 80 12.99 12.86 -9.89
CA LEU A 80 12.92 12.36 -11.26
C LEU A 80 12.72 13.47 -12.31
N TYR A 81 12.12 14.61 -11.94
CA TYR A 81 11.99 15.78 -12.83
C TYR A 81 13.11 16.81 -12.70
N TRP A 82 13.95 16.73 -11.66
CA TRP A 82 15.10 17.61 -11.46
C TRP A 82 16.09 17.55 -12.64
N PRO A 83 16.79 18.65 -13.00
CA PRO A 83 16.70 20.03 -12.47
C PRO A 83 15.63 20.92 -13.13
N GLY A 84 14.64 20.34 -13.83
CA GLY A 84 13.67 21.13 -14.59
C GLY A 84 12.74 21.96 -13.69
N ARG A 85 13.05 23.24 -13.48
CA ARG A 85 12.23 24.14 -12.63
C ARG A 85 10.79 24.22 -13.13
N THR A 86 10.60 24.39 -14.43
CA THR A 86 9.27 24.43 -15.06
C THR A 86 8.56 23.07 -14.97
N THR A 87 9.27 21.95 -15.04
CA THR A 87 8.64 20.62 -14.90
C THR A 87 8.22 20.37 -13.45
N ILE A 88 9.04 20.76 -12.47
CA ILE A 88 8.68 20.71 -11.05
C ILE A 88 7.49 21.63 -10.74
N ALA A 89 7.47 22.86 -11.28
CA ALA A 89 6.33 23.77 -11.10
C ALA A 89 5.03 23.15 -11.64
N LYS A 90 5.06 22.54 -12.84
CA LYS A 90 3.91 21.83 -13.41
C LYS A 90 3.45 20.66 -12.53
N LEU A 91 4.38 19.89 -11.97
CA LEU A 91 4.08 18.81 -11.02
C LEU A 91 3.35 19.34 -9.78
N VAL A 92 3.88 20.39 -9.16
CA VAL A 92 3.28 20.99 -7.95
C VAL A 92 1.92 21.62 -8.26
N ILE A 93 1.78 22.30 -9.40
CA ILE A 93 0.49 22.83 -9.85
C ILE A 93 -0.52 21.69 -10.03
N GLY A 94 -0.14 20.59 -10.68
CA GLY A 94 -1.02 19.43 -10.88
C GLY A 94 -1.50 18.83 -9.56
N LEU A 95 -0.59 18.68 -8.59
CA LEU A 95 -0.91 18.22 -7.23
C LEU A 95 -1.90 19.19 -6.54
N ALA A 96 -1.62 20.49 -6.61
CA ALA A 96 -2.42 21.53 -5.97
C ALA A 96 -3.85 21.61 -6.54
N LEU A 97 -4.03 21.37 -7.85
CA LEU A 97 -5.34 21.34 -8.51
C LEU A 97 -6.30 20.30 -7.90
N VAL A 98 -5.78 19.26 -7.24
CA VAL A 98 -6.58 18.25 -6.55
C VAL A 98 -6.57 18.46 -5.04
N ALA A 99 -5.39 18.72 -4.46
CA ALA A 99 -5.25 18.86 -3.01
C ALA A 99 -6.05 20.06 -2.45
N ILE A 100 -6.12 21.18 -3.19
CA ILE A 100 -6.86 22.37 -2.75
C ILE A 100 -8.38 22.08 -2.68
N PRO A 101 -9.04 21.56 -3.72
CA PRO A 101 -10.45 21.17 -3.62
C PRO A 101 -10.75 20.18 -2.49
N VAL A 102 -9.88 19.19 -2.27
CA VAL A 102 -10.04 18.22 -1.17
C VAL A 102 -9.94 18.91 0.19
N ALA A 103 -8.95 19.79 0.38
CA ALA A 103 -8.81 20.56 1.62
C ALA A 103 -10.01 21.49 1.87
N LEU A 104 -10.52 22.16 0.83
CA LEU A 104 -11.72 23.00 0.92
C LEU A 104 -12.96 22.18 1.27
N TYR A 105 -13.12 21.00 0.65
CA TYR A 105 -14.19 20.07 0.98
C TYR A 105 -14.12 19.63 2.45
N ASN A 106 -12.92 19.31 2.95
CA ASN A 106 -12.72 18.94 4.36
C ASN A 106 -13.01 20.11 5.31
N ILE A 107 -12.66 21.35 4.95
CA ILE A 107 -13.03 22.55 5.74
C ILE A 107 -14.55 22.68 5.84
N VAL A 108 -15.27 22.54 4.72
CA VAL A 108 -16.74 22.67 4.72
C VAL A 108 -17.40 21.53 5.51
N ARG A 109 -16.87 20.31 5.40
CA ARG A 109 -17.46 19.12 6.03
C ARG A 109 -17.09 18.95 7.51
N PHE A 110 -15.86 19.31 7.88
CA PHE A 110 -15.26 18.98 9.17
C PHE A 110 -14.68 20.19 9.91
N GLY A 111 -14.66 21.38 9.31
CA GLY A 111 -14.06 22.58 9.89
C GLY A 111 -12.53 22.62 9.85
N SER A 112 -11.87 21.60 9.27
CA SER A 112 -10.41 21.49 9.19
C SER A 112 -9.99 20.87 7.86
N PRO A 113 -8.94 21.39 7.17
CA PRO A 113 -8.45 20.81 5.93
C PRO A 113 -7.78 19.44 6.13
N PHE A 114 -7.37 19.12 7.36
CA PHE A 114 -6.64 17.90 7.72
C PHE A 114 -7.51 16.86 8.45
N GLU A 115 -8.81 17.11 8.60
CA GLU A 115 -9.75 16.14 9.16
C GLU A 115 -10.35 15.28 8.03
N PHE A 116 -10.42 13.97 8.25
CA PHE A 116 -10.88 12.99 7.25
C PHE A 116 -12.08 12.17 7.74
N GLY A 117 -12.67 12.54 8.89
CA GLY A 117 -13.88 11.94 9.44
C GLY A 117 -13.63 10.65 10.21
N TYR A 118 -12.43 10.43 10.75
CA TYR A 118 -12.11 9.20 11.49
C TYR A 118 -13.02 9.02 12.72
N GLY A 119 -13.37 10.13 13.39
CA GLY A 119 -14.29 10.15 14.53
C GLY A 119 -15.75 9.85 14.17
N LEU A 120 -16.10 9.78 12.88
CA LEU A 120 -17.45 9.44 12.41
C LEU A 120 -17.59 7.97 12.02
N ILE A 121 -16.49 7.23 11.96
CA ILE A 121 -16.51 5.80 11.68
C ILE A 121 -17.04 5.12 12.93
N GLU A 122 -18.11 4.34 12.81
CA GLU A 122 -18.66 3.58 13.93
C GLU A 122 -17.72 2.42 14.31
N SER A 123 -17.59 2.17 15.61
CA SER A 123 -16.86 1.02 16.15
C SER A 123 -17.57 -0.27 15.79
N PHE A 124 -16.78 -1.28 15.41
CA PHE A 124 -17.29 -2.60 15.12
C PHE A 124 -17.70 -3.35 16.41
N TRP A 125 -16.99 -3.11 17.51
CA TRP A 125 -17.18 -3.83 18.78
C TRP A 125 -18.07 -3.08 19.78
N HIS A 126 -18.23 -1.76 19.62
CA HIS A 126 -18.95 -0.89 20.54
C HIS A 126 -19.96 -0.01 19.79
N PRO A 127 -21.18 -0.53 19.50
CA PRO A 127 -22.23 0.21 18.81
C PRO A 127 -22.51 1.57 19.45
N GLY A 128 -22.67 2.61 18.62
CA GLY A 128 -22.85 3.99 19.08
C GLY A 128 -21.57 4.71 19.55
N GLN A 129 -20.40 4.07 19.48
CA GLN A 129 -19.10 4.72 19.68
C GLN A 129 -18.34 4.86 18.37
N SER A 130 -17.39 5.81 18.34
CA SER A 130 -16.44 5.96 17.23
C SER A 130 -15.41 4.82 17.25
N VAL A 131 -14.90 4.45 16.09
CA VAL A 131 -13.75 3.53 15.93
C VAL A 131 -12.53 4.03 16.70
N THR A 132 -12.42 5.33 16.97
CA THR A 132 -11.31 5.89 17.76
C THR A 132 -11.35 5.49 19.23
N ALA A 133 -12.46 4.92 19.73
CA ALA A 133 -12.57 4.37 21.07
C ALA A 133 -11.96 2.95 21.20
N GLU A 134 -11.61 2.34 20.07
CA GLU A 134 -11.07 0.98 20.04
C GLU A 134 -9.70 0.88 20.75
N PRO A 135 -9.36 -0.26 21.39
CA PRO A 135 -8.14 -0.38 22.19
C PRO A 135 -6.85 -0.10 21.41
N TYR A 136 -6.85 -0.34 20.10
CA TYR A 136 -5.70 -0.08 19.23
C TYR A 136 -5.45 1.42 18.96
N PHE A 137 -6.40 2.30 19.27
CA PHE A 137 -6.30 3.76 19.16
C PHE A 137 -6.10 4.49 20.51
N ARG A 138 -5.59 3.80 21.54
CA ARG A 138 -5.37 4.35 22.89
C ARG A 138 -4.62 5.69 22.97
N ASP A 139 -3.66 5.91 22.07
CA ASP A 139 -2.80 7.10 21.97
C ASP A 139 -3.25 8.03 20.81
N GLY A 140 -4.52 7.91 20.38
CA GLY A 140 -5.08 8.58 19.20
C GLY A 140 -4.92 7.77 17.91
N VAL A 141 -5.40 8.33 16.80
CA VAL A 141 -5.34 7.70 15.46
C VAL A 141 -3.91 7.54 14.96
N VAL A 142 -3.08 8.56 15.22
CA VAL A 142 -1.67 8.60 14.83
C VAL A 142 -0.81 8.90 16.05
N SER A 143 0.13 8.00 16.35
CA SER A 143 1.11 8.15 17.42
C SER A 143 2.40 7.39 17.10
N LEU A 144 3.54 7.99 17.47
CA LEU A 144 4.85 7.35 17.34
C LEU A 144 5.00 6.09 18.22
N SER A 145 4.18 5.97 19.28
CA SER A 145 4.17 4.79 20.16
C SER A 145 3.80 3.50 19.42
N TYR A 146 3.16 3.61 18.25
CA TYR A 146 2.71 2.48 17.46
C TYR A 146 3.76 1.94 16.47
N ILE A 147 4.82 2.71 16.20
CA ILE A 147 5.84 2.33 15.20
C ILE A 147 6.45 0.95 15.50
N PRO A 148 6.88 0.62 16.74
CA PRO A 148 7.52 -0.66 17.02
C PRO A 148 6.62 -1.87 16.71
N ARG A 149 5.34 -1.82 17.12
CA ARG A 149 4.39 -2.90 16.88
C ARG A 149 4.03 -3.03 15.41
N SER A 150 3.91 -1.91 14.69
CA SER A 150 3.63 -1.90 13.25
C SER A 150 4.78 -2.49 12.43
N ILE A 151 6.02 -2.17 12.78
CA ILE A 151 7.21 -2.77 12.16
C ILE A 151 7.29 -4.26 12.49
N ALA A 152 7.03 -4.65 13.74
CA ALA A 152 6.99 -6.06 14.14
C ALA A 152 5.91 -6.83 13.36
N ALA A 153 4.70 -6.27 13.20
CA ALA A 153 3.66 -6.85 12.38
C ALA A 153 4.07 -7.00 10.91
N MET A 154 4.71 -5.96 10.36
CA MET A 154 5.17 -5.97 8.97
C MET A 154 6.27 -7.01 8.71
N LEU A 155 7.19 -7.22 9.65
CA LEU A 155 8.39 -8.04 9.43
C LEU A 155 8.31 -9.45 10.02
N LEU A 156 7.62 -9.62 11.14
CA LEU A 156 7.71 -10.83 11.98
C LEU A 156 6.38 -11.60 12.10
N GLN A 157 5.25 -11.00 11.73
CA GLN A 157 3.96 -11.66 11.88
C GLN A 157 3.86 -12.92 11.00
N GLY A 158 3.64 -14.06 11.64
CA GLY A 158 3.46 -15.34 10.97
C GLY A 158 1.99 -15.68 10.71
N TYR A 159 1.79 -16.83 10.08
CA TYR A 159 0.49 -17.49 9.99
C TYR A 159 0.11 -18.17 11.31
N GLU A 160 -1.19 -18.39 11.49
CA GLU A 160 -1.76 -19.28 12.50
C GLU A 160 -2.01 -20.66 11.90
N VAL A 161 -1.77 -21.71 12.68
CA VAL A 161 -2.10 -23.09 12.28
C VAL A 161 -3.39 -23.51 12.93
N ARG A 162 -4.31 -24.06 12.13
CA ARG A 162 -5.64 -24.54 12.54
C ARG A 162 -5.83 -25.99 12.15
N LEU A 163 -6.69 -26.70 12.87
CA LEU A 163 -7.03 -28.10 12.59
C LEU A 163 -8.07 -28.23 11.47
N ASP A 164 -8.90 -27.21 11.30
CA ASP A 164 -9.89 -27.05 10.26
C ASP A 164 -9.44 -26.07 9.18
N PHE A 165 -10.04 -26.19 7.98
CA PHE A 165 -9.75 -25.27 6.90
C PHE A 165 -10.26 -23.85 7.25
N PRO A 166 -9.45 -22.79 7.06
CA PRO A 166 -8.11 -22.79 6.46
C PRO A 166 -7.00 -23.18 7.46
N TRP A 167 -6.26 -24.25 7.13
CA TRP A 167 -5.22 -24.83 8.00
C TRP A 167 -4.08 -23.87 8.30
N VAL A 168 -3.71 -23.03 7.33
CA VAL A 168 -2.73 -21.96 7.47
C VAL A 168 -3.46 -20.62 7.40
N ALA A 169 -4.07 -20.20 8.50
CA ALA A 169 -4.85 -18.97 8.54
C ALA A 169 -3.96 -17.74 8.73
N TYR A 170 -4.38 -16.59 8.21
CA TYR A 170 -3.79 -15.32 8.61
C TYR A 170 -4.54 -14.75 9.82
N PRO A 171 -3.81 -14.23 10.83
CA PRO A 171 -4.44 -13.56 11.96
C PRO A 171 -5.09 -12.25 11.51
N VAL A 172 -5.97 -11.70 12.34
CA VAL A 172 -6.64 -10.41 12.09
C VAL A 172 -5.62 -9.27 11.86
N SER A 173 -4.44 -9.39 12.46
CA SER A 173 -3.29 -8.48 12.30
C SER A 173 -2.61 -8.54 10.93
N GLY A 174 -2.92 -9.53 10.10
CA GLY A 174 -2.25 -9.77 8.82
C GLY A 174 -1.02 -10.67 8.93
N VAL A 175 -0.21 -10.68 7.89
CA VAL A 175 1.00 -11.52 7.80
C VAL A 175 2.17 -10.67 7.34
N GLY A 176 3.37 -10.96 7.83
CA GLY A 176 4.57 -10.21 7.48
C GLY A 176 4.91 -10.31 6.00
N ILE A 177 5.57 -9.28 5.46
CA ILE A 177 5.83 -9.13 4.02
C ILE A 177 6.71 -10.24 3.44
N ALA A 178 7.53 -10.90 4.26
CA ALA A 178 8.31 -12.06 3.82
C ALA A 178 7.43 -13.26 3.42
N LEU A 179 6.23 -13.35 4.00
CA LEU A 179 5.29 -14.44 3.80
C LEU A 179 4.09 -14.04 2.93
N SER A 180 3.78 -12.75 2.84
CA SER A 180 2.64 -12.24 2.07
C SER A 180 3.03 -11.50 0.77
N ALA A 181 4.27 -11.03 0.66
CA ALA A 181 4.75 -10.23 -0.47
C ALA A 181 6.28 -10.33 -0.67
N PRO A 182 6.90 -11.53 -0.68
CA PRO A 182 8.36 -11.66 -0.65
C PRO A 182 9.07 -11.03 -1.86
N THR A 183 8.39 -10.84 -2.99
CA THR A 183 8.94 -10.12 -4.14
C THR A 183 9.37 -8.70 -3.75
N LEU A 184 8.64 -8.05 -2.84
CA LEU A 184 8.95 -6.69 -2.38
C LEU A 184 10.30 -6.62 -1.66
N LEU A 185 10.75 -7.70 -1.00
CA LEU A 185 12.05 -7.77 -0.35
C LEU A 185 13.23 -7.69 -1.33
N LEU A 186 12.98 -7.95 -2.62
CA LEU A 186 14.00 -7.79 -3.65
C LEU A 186 14.42 -6.33 -3.84
N ALA A 187 13.67 -5.36 -3.29
CA ALA A 187 14.07 -3.96 -3.25
C ALA A 187 15.42 -3.78 -2.53
N LEU A 188 15.75 -4.65 -1.57
CA LEU A 188 17.03 -4.66 -0.86
C LEU A 188 18.23 -4.96 -1.78
N ARG A 189 18.00 -5.54 -2.97
CA ARG A 189 19.04 -5.80 -3.98
C ARG A 189 19.32 -4.60 -4.88
N ALA A 190 18.63 -3.47 -4.67
CA ALA A 190 18.85 -2.26 -5.45
C ALA A 190 20.32 -1.79 -5.30
N PRO A 191 21.00 -1.43 -6.39
CA PRO A 191 22.37 -0.95 -6.32
C PRO A 191 22.44 0.37 -5.55
N LEU A 192 23.57 0.63 -4.87
CA LEU A 192 23.80 1.91 -4.20
C LEU A 192 23.80 3.05 -5.22
N GLY A 193 23.18 4.18 -4.85
CA GLY A 193 23.11 5.35 -5.72
C GLY A 193 22.14 6.41 -5.19
N ARG A 194 22.21 7.62 -5.76
CA ARG A 194 21.35 8.73 -5.34
C ARG A 194 19.86 8.44 -5.54
N LEU A 195 19.48 7.86 -6.69
CA LEU A 195 18.09 7.48 -6.95
C LEU A 195 17.60 6.41 -5.95
N THR A 196 18.44 5.41 -5.66
CA THR A 196 18.16 4.37 -4.65
C THR A 196 17.95 4.98 -3.27
N ALA A 197 18.83 5.91 -2.85
CA ALA A 197 18.69 6.60 -1.57
C ALA A 197 17.40 7.43 -1.49
N VAL A 198 17.06 8.16 -2.55
CA VAL A 198 15.80 8.92 -2.61
C VAL A 198 14.59 8.00 -2.60
N ALA A 199 14.61 6.87 -3.32
CA ALA A 199 13.52 5.91 -3.31
C ALA A 199 13.32 5.26 -1.92
N TRP A 200 14.40 4.92 -1.20
CA TRP A 200 14.32 4.45 0.19
C TRP A 200 13.84 5.52 1.15
N LEU A 201 14.30 6.77 1.00
CA LEU A 201 13.77 7.90 1.78
C LEU A 201 12.27 8.06 1.55
N THR A 202 11.82 8.02 0.30
CA THR A 202 10.40 8.10 -0.05
C THR A 202 9.61 6.92 0.51
N PHE A 203 10.15 5.70 0.48
CA PHE A 203 9.57 4.55 1.18
C PHE A 203 9.36 4.84 2.67
N VAL A 204 10.41 5.30 3.38
CA VAL A 204 10.31 5.62 4.81
C VAL A 204 9.29 6.73 5.07
N LEU A 205 9.25 7.77 4.24
CA LEU A 205 8.28 8.85 4.38
C LEU A 205 6.86 8.32 4.25
N ILE A 206 6.53 7.55 3.20
CA ILE A 206 5.21 6.93 3.02
C ILE A 206 4.87 6.01 4.20
N MET A 207 5.83 5.23 4.68
CA MET A 207 5.61 4.26 5.74
C MET A 207 5.48 4.88 7.13
N LEU A 208 6.07 6.05 7.38
CA LEU A 208 6.04 6.68 8.69
C LEU A 208 4.61 6.91 9.24
N PRO A 209 3.66 7.54 8.52
CA PRO A 209 2.28 7.66 8.99
C PRO A 209 1.58 6.31 9.11
N ASN A 210 1.92 5.35 8.24
CA ASN A 210 1.36 4.00 8.28
C ASN A 210 1.84 3.20 9.50
N TRP A 211 3.11 3.31 9.88
CA TRP A 211 3.65 2.70 11.10
C TRP A 211 3.15 3.39 12.36
N ALA A 212 3.00 4.71 12.30
CA ALA A 212 2.46 5.52 13.38
C ALA A 212 0.92 5.42 13.49
N HIS A 213 0.24 4.61 12.68
CA HIS A 213 -1.21 4.45 12.74
C HIS A 213 -1.63 3.48 13.87
N GLY A 214 -2.76 3.74 14.52
CA GLY A 214 -3.24 2.91 15.64
C GLY A 214 -3.61 1.49 15.26
N SER A 215 -4.27 1.27 14.12
CA SER A 215 -4.39 -0.08 13.56
C SER A 215 -3.19 -0.40 12.70
N TRP A 216 -2.66 -1.63 12.73
CA TRP A 216 -1.69 -2.15 11.74
C TRP A 216 -2.38 -3.02 10.67
N GLY A 217 -3.72 -2.98 10.64
CA GLY A 217 -4.57 -3.85 9.85
C GLY A 217 -5.71 -4.45 10.64
N PHE A 218 -6.81 -4.76 9.97
CA PHE A 218 -7.96 -5.45 10.57
C PHE A 218 -8.58 -6.37 9.52
N TRP A 219 -8.60 -7.67 9.80
CA TRP A 219 -9.14 -8.71 8.91
C TRP A 219 -8.56 -8.63 7.49
N GLN A 220 -7.25 -8.79 7.40
CA GLN A 220 -6.52 -8.64 6.15
C GLN A 220 -5.49 -9.74 5.95
N PHE A 221 -5.20 -10.08 4.70
CA PHE A 221 -4.00 -10.84 4.36
C PHE A 221 -2.82 -9.88 4.16
N GLY A 222 -1.66 -10.25 4.71
CA GLY A 222 -0.44 -9.45 4.59
C GLY A 222 -0.44 -8.16 5.40
N TYR A 223 0.67 -7.42 5.34
CA TYR A 223 0.77 -6.09 5.96
C TYR A 223 0.23 -5.03 5.00
N ARG A 224 -1.07 -4.76 5.05
CA ARG A 224 -1.82 -3.96 4.08
C ARG A 224 -1.20 -2.61 3.77
N PHE A 225 -0.76 -1.87 4.79
CA PHE A 225 -0.16 -0.54 4.58
C PHE A 225 1.13 -0.52 3.75
N ILE A 226 1.77 -1.67 3.49
CA ILE A 226 2.88 -1.72 2.53
C ILE A 226 2.44 -1.34 1.11
N VAL A 227 1.15 -1.48 0.82
CA VAL A 227 0.57 -1.23 -0.50
C VAL A 227 0.77 0.22 -0.93
N ASP A 228 0.63 1.18 0.00
CA ASP A 228 0.93 2.60 -0.24
C ASP A 228 2.38 2.82 -0.73
N ALA A 229 3.32 1.97 -0.29
CA ALA A 229 4.74 2.06 -0.61
C ALA A 229 5.16 1.20 -1.82
N THR A 230 4.20 0.61 -2.55
CA THR A 230 4.48 -0.23 -3.73
C THR A 230 5.30 0.51 -4.80
N GLY A 231 5.02 1.80 -5.02
CA GLY A 231 5.73 2.64 -6.00
C GLY A 231 7.25 2.66 -5.83
N PRO A 232 7.80 3.21 -4.73
CA PRO A 232 9.25 3.24 -4.51
C PRO A 232 9.86 1.83 -4.46
N LEU A 233 9.18 0.84 -3.89
CA LEU A 233 9.67 -0.54 -3.86
C LEU A 233 9.82 -1.13 -5.26
N LEU A 234 8.83 -0.93 -6.15
CA LEU A 234 8.93 -1.40 -7.53
C LEU A 234 10.03 -0.70 -8.31
N LEU A 235 10.26 0.58 -8.07
CA LEU A 235 11.40 1.29 -8.66
C LEU A 235 12.72 0.67 -8.19
N LEU A 236 12.89 0.42 -6.90
CA LEU A 236 14.09 -0.20 -6.32
C LEU A 236 14.34 -1.60 -6.92
N ILE A 237 13.32 -2.43 -7.00
CA ILE A 237 13.41 -3.76 -7.62
C ILE A 237 13.77 -3.63 -9.11
N SER A 238 13.17 -2.68 -9.82
CA SER A 238 13.47 -2.43 -11.24
C SER A 238 14.94 -2.00 -11.45
N LEU A 239 15.53 -1.27 -10.50
CA LEU A 239 16.95 -0.94 -10.51
C LEU A 239 17.82 -2.18 -10.24
N ALA A 240 17.41 -3.07 -9.33
CA ALA A 240 18.12 -4.31 -9.01
C ALA A 240 18.19 -5.28 -10.21
N TYR A 241 17.14 -5.32 -11.03
CA TYR A 241 17.04 -6.15 -12.24
C TYR A 241 17.22 -5.39 -13.55
N ARG A 242 17.80 -4.19 -13.51
CA ARG A 242 18.12 -3.43 -14.73
C ARG A 242 19.07 -4.27 -15.59
N ASN A 243 18.68 -4.51 -16.84
CA ASN A 243 19.44 -5.33 -17.81
C ASN A 243 19.73 -6.76 -17.31
N ARG A 244 18.88 -7.32 -16.44
CA ARG A 244 19.01 -8.69 -15.92
C ARG A 244 17.75 -9.47 -16.20
N ASP A 245 17.92 -10.68 -16.72
CA ASP A 245 16.85 -11.67 -16.82
C ASP A 245 16.37 -12.11 -15.43
N PRO A 246 15.15 -12.69 -15.33
CA PRO A 246 14.61 -13.13 -14.07
C PRO A 246 15.43 -14.31 -13.52
N ASP A 247 16.14 -14.08 -12.42
CA ASP A 247 16.87 -15.12 -11.70
C ASP A 247 15.91 -16.02 -10.90
N TRP A 248 16.46 -17.10 -10.33
CA TRP A 248 15.67 -18.07 -9.58
C TRP A 248 14.95 -17.42 -8.39
N LEU A 249 15.57 -16.41 -7.75
CA LEU A 249 15.03 -15.78 -6.57
C LEU A 249 13.78 -14.95 -6.91
N LEU A 250 13.80 -14.17 -8.01
CA LEU A 250 12.61 -13.47 -8.49
C LEU A 250 11.48 -14.45 -8.83
N ARG A 251 11.78 -15.54 -9.54
CA ARG A 251 10.77 -16.54 -9.89
C ARG A 251 10.18 -17.20 -8.67
N PHE A 252 11.02 -17.56 -7.70
CA PHE A 252 10.62 -18.18 -6.44
C PHE A 252 9.71 -17.24 -5.63
N THR A 253 10.14 -16.00 -5.38
CA THR A 253 9.35 -15.07 -4.56
C THR A 253 8.04 -14.69 -5.23
N ALA A 254 8.01 -14.49 -6.55
CA ALA A 254 6.78 -14.22 -7.28
C ALA A 254 5.82 -15.43 -7.25
N THR A 255 6.33 -16.64 -7.49
CA THR A 255 5.52 -17.87 -7.48
C THR A 255 4.96 -18.15 -6.09
N PHE A 256 5.80 -18.06 -5.06
CA PHE A 256 5.39 -18.21 -3.67
C PHE A 256 4.33 -17.17 -3.28
N GLY A 257 4.56 -15.90 -3.64
CA GLY A 257 3.62 -14.82 -3.38
C GLY A 257 2.24 -15.09 -4.02
N ILE A 258 2.22 -15.51 -5.29
CA ILE A 258 0.98 -15.89 -5.97
C ILE A 258 0.28 -17.03 -5.22
N ALA A 259 0.99 -18.10 -4.87
CA ALA A 259 0.41 -19.22 -4.14
C ALA A 259 -0.18 -18.79 -2.79
N ALA A 260 0.55 -17.95 -2.04
CA ALA A 260 0.10 -17.41 -0.76
C ALA A 260 -1.15 -16.53 -0.91
N THR A 261 -1.18 -15.61 -1.90
CA THR A 261 -2.34 -14.77 -2.19
C THR A 261 -3.56 -15.58 -2.63
N LEU A 262 -3.38 -16.56 -3.52
CA LEU A 262 -4.47 -17.45 -3.96
C LEU A 262 -5.04 -18.27 -2.81
N TYR A 263 -4.17 -18.79 -1.94
CA TYR A 263 -4.60 -19.51 -0.74
C TYR A 263 -5.36 -18.60 0.23
N ALA A 264 -4.88 -17.37 0.44
CA ALA A 264 -5.55 -16.39 1.28
C ALA A 264 -6.94 -16.02 0.76
N TRP A 265 -7.13 -15.92 -0.56
CA TRP A 265 -8.46 -15.76 -1.14
C TRP A 265 -9.36 -16.97 -0.93
N ALA A 266 -8.84 -18.18 -1.12
CA ALA A 266 -9.61 -19.39 -0.87
C ALA A 266 -10.07 -19.47 0.60
N ALA A 267 -9.19 -19.09 1.53
CA ALA A 267 -9.49 -18.96 2.95
C ALA A 267 -10.59 -17.92 3.23
N GLU A 268 -10.48 -16.72 2.63
CA GLU A 268 -11.46 -15.65 2.77
C GLU A 268 -12.84 -16.06 2.20
N LEU A 269 -12.87 -16.63 1.00
CA LEU A 269 -14.10 -17.14 0.38
C LEU A 269 -14.77 -18.19 1.28
N TRP A 270 -13.99 -19.13 1.82
CA TRP A 270 -14.52 -20.15 2.71
C TRP A 270 -15.13 -19.57 3.99
N TRP A 271 -14.46 -18.62 4.64
CA TRP A 271 -15.03 -17.94 5.80
C TRP A 271 -16.33 -17.22 5.45
N ASN A 272 -16.37 -16.53 4.31
CA ASN A 272 -17.58 -15.86 3.84
C ASN A 272 -18.72 -16.84 3.58
N PHE A 273 -18.46 -18.00 2.96
CA PHE A 273 -19.48 -19.03 2.73
C PHE A 273 -20.01 -19.67 4.01
N ARG A 274 -19.16 -19.85 5.04
CA ARG A 274 -19.59 -20.42 6.33
C ARG A 274 -20.22 -19.40 7.28
N ALA A 275 -19.90 -18.11 7.13
CA ALA A 275 -20.50 -17.05 7.91
C ALA A 275 -21.95 -16.73 7.49
N VAL A 276 -22.38 -17.17 6.31
CA VAL A 276 -23.80 -17.16 5.90
C VAL A 276 -24.50 -18.33 6.59
N PRO A 277 -25.47 -18.10 7.51
CA PRO A 277 -26.26 -19.20 8.06
C PRO A 277 -27.03 -19.91 6.91
N PRO A 278 -27.25 -21.24 6.98
CA PRO A 278 -27.86 -22.03 5.89
C PRO A 278 -29.30 -21.64 5.48
N ALA A 279 -29.88 -20.57 6.03
CA ALA A 279 -31.29 -20.21 5.87
C ALA A 279 -31.57 -19.17 4.78
N VAL A 280 -30.56 -18.71 4.02
CA VAL A 280 -30.75 -17.70 2.96
C VAL A 280 -30.04 -18.12 1.68
N LEU A 281 -30.49 -19.23 1.09
CA LEU A 281 -30.41 -19.44 -0.36
C LEU A 281 -31.77 -19.98 -0.80
N PRO A 282 -32.39 -19.42 -1.86
CA PRO A 282 -33.70 -19.86 -2.36
C PRO A 282 -33.68 -21.30 -2.89
#